data_AF-A0A0J8RP93-F1
#
_entry.id   AF-A0A0J8RP93-F1
#
_cell.length_a   1.000
_cell.length_b   1.000
_cell.length_c   1.000
_cell.angle_alpha   90.00
_cell.angle_beta   90.00
_cell.angle_gamma   90.00
#
_symmetry.space_group_name_H-M   'P 1'
#
loop_
_entity.id
_entity.type
_entity.pdbx_description
1 polymer ?
#
loop_
_entity_poly.entity_id
_entity_poly.type
_entity_poly.pdbx_seq_one_letter_code
_entity_poly.pdbx_strand_id
1 'polypeptide(L)'
;MYSSKRKKQIGDVASSLRSFFTRYGRRTGISLAVYLLSLLPVVGRFVIPLASFYTFNKAVGPVPATVIFGSGLVLPKRYLVVFLQSYFASRSLMRELLEPYFSRVKFTKQQRRKWFLDREGVLFGFALGFYTMIKIPLIGVLIYGLAQASTAYLVTKITDPPPPPADSEGFVESQIQWTNKHRFLKLPLGSLDQYNVPPDDENEKNKQEMPQKKFS
;
A
#
# COMPACT_ATOMS: atom_id res chain seq x y z
N MET A 1 -50.10 17.54 -4.26
CA MET A 1 -48.80 17.13 -4.85
C MET A 1 -47.65 16.87 -3.84
N TYR A 2 -47.85 17.05 -2.52
CA TYR A 2 -46.79 16.89 -1.49
C TYR A 2 -46.68 15.48 -0.86
N SER A 3 -47.69 14.62 -1.04
CA SER A 3 -47.76 13.31 -0.36
C SER A 3 -46.85 12.24 -0.99
N SER A 4 -46.63 12.27 -2.32
CA SER A 4 -45.83 11.26 -3.02
C SER A 4 -44.33 11.38 -2.77
N LYS A 5 -43.79 12.60 -2.59
CA LYS A 5 -42.36 12.81 -2.26
C LYS A 5 -42.00 12.23 -0.90
N ARG A 6 -42.87 12.38 0.12
CA ARG A 6 -42.63 11.86 1.48
C ARG A 6 -42.62 10.32 1.49
N LYS A 7 -43.53 9.68 0.75
CA LYS A 7 -43.59 8.20 0.63
C LYS A 7 -42.35 7.63 -0.08
N LYS A 8 -41.83 8.33 -1.11
CA LYS A 8 -40.61 7.95 -1.84
C LYS A 8 -39.36 8.06 -0.95
N GLN A 9 -39.25 9.12 -0.15
CA GLN A 9 -38.13 9.33 0.78
C GLN A 9 -38.12 8.30 1.92
N ILE A 10 -39.29 7.93 2.47
CA ILE A 10 -39.40 6.87 3.48
C ILE A 10 -39.00 5.50 2.91
N GLY A 11 -39.38 5.21 1.66
CA GLY A 11 -38.97 3.98 0.97
C GLY A 11 -37.46 3.90 0.76
N ASP A 12 -36.79 5.02 0.48
CA ASP A 12 -35.35 5.11 0.24
C ASP A 12 -34.52 5.00 1.53
N VAL A 13 -35.04 5.56 2.63
CA VAL A 13 -34.44 5.37 3.97
C VAL A 13 -34.61 3.94 4.44
N ALA A 14 -35.78 3.32 4.22
CA ALA A 14 -36.04 1.93 4.58
C ALA A 14 -35.18 0.95 3.75
N SER A 15 -35.00 1.20 2.45
CA SER A 15 -34.14 0.39 1.58
C SER A 15 -32.67 0.53 1.97
N SER A 16 -32.22 1.75 2.29
CA SER A 16 -30.87 2.03 2.78
C SER A 16 -30.63 1.32 4.10
N LEU A 17 -31.51 1.48 5.10
CA LEU A 17 -31.43 0.80 6.39
C LEU A 17 -31.42 -0.73 6.23
N ARG A 18 -32.28 -1.30 5.38
CA ARG A 18 -32.27 -2.74 5.09
C ARG A 18 -30.93 -3.19 4.49
N SER A 19 -30.34 -2.39 3.60
CA SER A 19 -29.01 -2.67 3.03
C SER A 19 -27.88 -2.58 4.07
N PHE A 20 -27.98 -1.66 5.03
CA PHE A 20 -27.05 -1.57 6.16
C PHE A 20 -27.19 -2.77 7.10
N PHE A 21 -28.41 -3.12 7.51
CA PHE A 21 -28.69 -4.25 8.40
C PHE A 21 -28.33 -5.60 7.77
N THR A 22 -28.55 -5.80 6.47
CA THR A 22 -28.15 -7.05 5.80
C THR A 22 -26.63 -7.20 5.69
N ARG A 23 -25.90 -6.10 5.47
CA ARG A 23 -24.43 -6.10 5.41
C ARG A 23 -23.77 -6.26 6.79
N TYR A 24 -24.29 -5.57 7.80
CA TYR A 24 -23.77 -5.66 9.16
C TYR A 24 -24.26 -6.92 9.89
N GLY A 25 -25.52 -7.30 9.71
CA GLY A 25 -26.13 -8.46 10.37
C GLY A 25 -25.42 -9.77 10.05
N ARG A 26 -24.94 -9.96 8.82
CA ARG A 26 -24.14 -11.15 8.48
C ARG A 26 -22.79 -11.18 9.23
N ARG A 27 -22.14 -10.03 9.40
CA ARG A 27 -20.86 -9.92 10.14
C ARG A 27 -21.07 -10.10 11.64
N THR A 28 -22.09 -9.44 12.20
CA THR A 28 -22.45 -9.56 13.61
C THR A 28 -22.93 -10.97 13.95
N GLY A 29 -23.73 -11.60 13.07
CA GLY A 29 -24.20 -12.98 13.25
C GLY A 29 -23.06 -14.00 13.24
N ILE A 30 -22.08 -13.86 12.33
CA ILE A 30 -20.88 -14.72 12.34
C ILE A 30 -20.08 -14.49 13.62
N SER A 31 -19.93 -13.24 14.06
CA SER A 31 -19.19 -12.91 15.29
C SER A 31 -19.87 -13.47 16.54
N LEU A 32 -21.21 -13.39 16.59
CA LEU A 32 -22.03 -13.91 17.68
C LEU A 32 -22.03 -15.45 17.69
N ALA A 33 -22.11 -16.09 16.52
CA ALA A 33 -22.00 -17.53 16.40
C ALA A 33 -20.61 -18.03 16.85
N VAL A 34 -19.53 -17.35 16.46
CA VAL A 34 -18.17 -17.64 16.92
C VAL A 34 -18.05 -17.45 18.44
N TYR A 35 -18.68 -16.41 19.00
CA TYR A 35 -18.70 -16.17 20.45
C TYR A 35 -19.46 -17.26 21.21
N LEU A 36 -20.65 -17.66 20.74
CA LEU A 36 -21.45 -18.73 21.34
C LEU A 36 -20.76 -20.10 21.23
N LEU A 37 -20.13 -20.39 20.09
CA LEU A 37 -19.31 -21.59 19.92
C LEU A 37 -18.04 -21.56 20.78
N SER A 38 -17.52 -20.37 21.11
CA SER A 38 -16.41 -20.19 22.05
C SER A 38 -16.77 -20.53 23.51
N LEU A 39 -18.06 -20.49 23.88
CA LEU A 39 -18.54 -20.83 25.22
C LEU A 39 -18.62 -22.34 25.46
N LEU A 40 -18.49 -23.17 24.42
CA LEU A 40 -18.41 -24.62 24.58
C LEU A 40 -17.02 -25.02 25.09
N PRO A 41 -16.90 -25.68 26.26
CA PRO A 41 -15.61 -25.91 26.92
C PRO A 41 -14.63 -26.77 26.12
N VAL A 42 -15.11 -27.60 25.19
CA VAL A 42 -14.28 -28.49 24.36
C VAL A 42 -14.00 -27.89 22.97
N VAL A 43 -15.02 -27.27 22.36
CA VAL A 43 -14.94 -26.75 20.98
C VAL A 43 -14.41 -25.31 20.96
N GLY A 44 -14.73 -24.52 21.98
CA GLY A 44 -14.44 -23.10 22.05
C GLY A 44 -12.95 -22.74 22.07
N ARG A 45 -12.11 -23.63 22.62
CA ARG A 45 -10.65 -23.49 22.58
C ARG A 45 -10.08 -23.51 21.15
N PHE A 46 -10.74 -24.21 20.22
CA PHE A 46 -10.30 -24.36 18.83
C PHE A 46 -11.05 -23.44 17.85
N VAL A 47 -12.25 -22.99 18.21
CA VAL A 47 -13.07 -22.07 17.39
C VAL A 47 -12.38 -20.73 17.16
N ILE A 48 -11.84 -20.10 18.21
CA ILE A 48 -11.18 -18.80 18.08
C ILE A 48 -9.93 -18.88 17.16
N PRO A 49 -9.01 -19.87 17.33
CA PRO A 49 -7.90 -20.07 16.41
C PRO A 49 -8.32 -20.36 14.97
N LEU A 50 -9.29 -21.26 14.76
CA LEU A 50 -9.74 -21.65 13.41
C LEU A 50 -10.46 -20.50 12.68
N ALA A 51 -11.31 -19.74 13.36
CA ALA A 51 -11.97 -18.57 12.80
C ALA A 51 -10.97 -17.45 12.45
N SER A 52 -9.96 -17.27 13.31
CA SER A 52 -8.87 -16.34 13.07
C SER A 52 -8.02 -16.78 11.87
N PHE A 53 -7.71 -18.08 11.75
CA PHE A 53 -6.98 -18.64 10.62
C PHE A 53 -7.74 -18.45 9.32
N TYR A 54 -9.04 -18.77 9.30
CA TYR A 54 -9.87 -18.64 8.09
C TYR A 54 -9.92 -17.19 7.59
N THR A 55 -10.12 -16.24 8.51
CA THR A 55 -10.19 -14.82 8.17
C THR A 55 -8.84 -14.28 7.72
N PHE A 56 -7.76 -14.71 8.38
CA PHE A 56 -6.40 -14.30 8.08
C PHE A 56 -5.86 -14.90 6.78
N ASN A 57 -6.13 -16.19 6.52
CA ASN A 57 -5.83 -16.87 5.27
C ASN A 57 -6.48 -16.17 4.07
N LYS A 58 -7.74 -15.75 4.22
CA LYS A 58 -8.42 -15.01 3.17
C LYS A 58 -7.79 -13.63 2.89
N ALA A 59 -7.13 -13.03 3.88
CA ALA A 59 -6.51 -11.71 3.77
C ALA A 59 -5.07 -11.75 3.24
N VAL A 60 -4.30 -12.80 3.58
CA VAL A 60 -2.83 -12.85 3.32
C VAL A 60 -2.43 -14.02 2.41
N GLY A 61 -3.32 -14.99 2.19
CA GLY A 61 -3.08 -16.19 1.39
C GLY A 61 -2.64 -17.40 2.23
N PRO A 62 -2.68 -18.61 1.63
CA PRO A 62 -2.54 -19.88 2.35
C PRO A 62 -1.14 -20.10 2.93
N VAL A 63 -0.10 -19.64 2.23
CA VAL A 63 1.30 -19.81 2.64
C VAL A 63 1.62 -19.00 3.91
N PRO A 64 1.44 -17.66 3.94
CA PRO A 64 1.74 -16.88 5.14
C PRO A 64 0.79 -17.20 6.31
N ALA A 65 -0.47 -17.58 6.04
CA ALA A 65 -1.38 -18.01 7.10
C ALA A 65 -0.93 -19.32 7.76
N THR A 66 -0.50 -20.31 6.97
CA THR A 66 0.03 -21.58 7.50
C THR A 66 1.31 -21.35 8.30
N VAL A 67 2.20 -20.48 7.84
CA VAL A 67 3.42 -20.13 8.58
C VAL A 67 3.09 -19.42 9.90
N ILE A 68 2.16 -18.48 9.91
CA ILE A 68 1.80 -17.69 11.10
C ILE A 68 1.06 -18.53 12.14
N PHE A 69 0.11 -19.38 11.72
CA PHE A 69 -0.62 -20.24 12.65
C PHE A 69 0.15 -21.51 13.04
N GLY A 70 0.99 -22.04 12.15
CA GLY A 70 1.93 -23.11 12.47
C GLY A 70 3.01 -22.65 13.45
N SER A 71 3.58 -21.46 13.22
CA SER A 71 4.53 -20.85 14.17
C SER A 71 3.86 -20.42 15.47
N GLY A 72 2.57 -20.06 15.46
CA GLY A 72 1.79 -19.74 16.67
C GLY A 72 1.57 -20.88 17.66
N LEU A 73 1.92 -22.13 17.31
CA LEU A 73 2.03 -23.24 18.27
C LEU A 73 3.27 -23.12 19.17
N VAL A 74 4.31 -22.43 18.70
CA VAL A 74 5.61 -22.29 19.37
C VAL A 74 5.87 -20.84 19.80
N LEU A 75 5.42 -19.86 19.03
CA LEU A 75 5.61 -18.43 19.27
C LEU A 75 4.45 -17.84 20.10
N PRO A 76 4.77 -17.08 21.17
CA PRO A 76 3.76 -16.38 21.96
C PRO A 76 2.89 -15.44 21.11
N LYS A 77 1.57 -15.51 21.28
CA LYS A 77 0.55 -14.74 20.53
C LYS A 77 0.86 -13.23 20.42
N ARG A 78 1.53 -12.66 21.43
CA ARG A 78 1.95 -11.25 21.43
C ARG A 78 2.82 -10.87 20.22
N TYR A 79 3.74 -11.74 19.81
CA TYR A 79 4.63 -11.44 18.68
C TYR A 79 3.89 -11.49 17.36
N LEU A 80 2.95 -12.43 17.21
CA LEU A 80 2.08 -12.50 16.03
C LEU A 80 1.21 -11.25 15.90
N VAL A 81 0.61 -10.80 17.00
CA VAL A 81 -0.22 -9.57 17.00
C VAL A 81 0.63 -8.35 16.64
N VAL A 82 1.81 -8.19 17.25
CA VAL A 82 2.73 -7.09 16.93
C VAL A 82 3.18 -7.16 15.47
N PHE A 83 3.48 -8.34 14.95
CA PHE A 83 3.86 -8.55 13.56
C PHE A 83 2.72 -8.17 12.60
N LEU A 84 1.51 -8.68 12.82
CA LEU A 84 0.33 -8.35 12.03
C LEU A 84 0.03 -6.85 12.07
N GLN A 85 0.05 -6.26 13.26
CA GLN A 85 -0.19 -4.84 13.44
C GLN A 85 0.84 -4.02 12.67
N SER A 86 2.13 -4.37 12.77
CA SER A 86 3.20 -3.71 12.04
C SER A 86 3.04 -3.88 10.52
N TYR A 87 2.64 -5.06 10.07
CA TYR A 87 2.38 -5.36 8.65
C TYR A 87 1.23 -4.53 8.08
N PHE A 88 0.09 -4.49 8.77
CA PHE A 88 -1.05 -3.70 8.31
C PHE A 88 -0.78 -2.20 8.41
N ALA A 89 -0.07 -1.76 9.46
CA ALA A 89 0.28 -0.36 9.64
C ALA A 89 1.27 0.12 8.56
N SER A 90 2.32 -0.65 8.26
CA SER A 90 3.26 -0.28 7.18
C SER A 90 2.56 -0.25 5.82
N ARG A 91 1.67 -1.20 5.52
CA ARG A 91 0.91 -1.21 4.27
C ARG A 91 -0.07 -0.04 4.17
N SER A 92 -0.68 0.38 5.26
CA SER A 92 -1.54 1.57 5.28
C SER A 92 -0.72 2.85 5.11
N LEU A 93 0.39 2.97 5.83
CA LEU A 93 1.33 4.09 5.71
C LEU A 93 1.80 4.27 4.27
N MET A 94 2.24 3.19 3.60
CA MET A 94 2.67 3.28 2.21
C MET A 94 1.58 3.77 1.27
N ARG A 95 0.32 3.34 1.50
CA ARG A 95 -0.81 3.75 0.65
C ARG A 95 -1.08 5.25 0.78
N GLU A 96 -0.95 5.79 1.98
CA GLU A 96 -1.07 7.24 2.23
C GLU A 96 0.09 8.00 1.63
N LEU A 97 1.33 7.51 1.81
CA LEU A 97 2.54 8.15 1.25
C LEU A 97 2.55 8.19 -0.28
N LEU A 98 1.93 7.21 -0.95
CA LEU A 98 1.81 7.18 -2.41
C LEU A 98 0.57 7.88 -2.96
N GLU A 99 -0.37 8.31 -2.11
CA GLU A 99 -1.58 9.00 -2.57
C GLU A 99 -1.27 10.25 -3.43
N PRO A 100 -0.26 11.08 -3.10
CA PRO A 100 0.13 12.23 -3.92
C PRO A 100 0.63 11.85 -5.33
N TYR A 101 1.21 10.66 -5.49
CA TYR A 101 1.65 10.16 -6.79
C TYR A 101 0.46 9.64 -7.60
N PHE A 102 -0.42 8.84 -6.98
CA PHE A 102 -1.59 8.28 -7.65
C PHE A 102 -2.68 9.32 -7.97
N SER A 103 -2.65 10.48 -7.33
CA SER A 103 -3.53 11.60 -7.72
C SER A 103 -3.02 12.30 -8.99
N ARG A 104 -1.72 12.27 -9.25
CA ARG A 104 -1.10 12.87 -10.46
C ARG A 104 -1.21 11.96 -11.67
N VAL A 105 -1.04 10.65 -11.49
CA VAL A 105 -1.13 9.67 -12.59
C VAL A 105 -2.50 8.98 -12.55
N LYS A 106 -3.26 9.07 -13.64
CA LYS A 106 -4.63 8.56 -13.75
C LYS A 106 -4.71 7.02 -13.85
N PHE A 107 -4.38 6.32 -12.77
CA PHE A 107 -4.54 4.86 -12.70
C PHE A 107 -6.00 4.45 -12.44
N THR A 108 -6.45 3.38 -13.09
CA THR A 108 -7.66 2.67 -12.64
C THR A 108 -7.38 1.91 -11.33
N LYS A 109 -8.43 1.59 -10.56
CA LYS A 109 -8.30 0.83 -9.31
C LYS A 109 -7.57 -0.50 -9.48
N GLN A 110 -7.77 -1.17 -10.62
CA GLN A 110 -7.11 -2.45 -10.91
C GLN A 110 -5.63 -2.26 -11.23
N GLN A 111 -5.28 -1.25 -12.04
CA GLN A 111 -3.89 -0.93 -12.38
C GLN A 111 -3.10 -0.50 -11.13
N ARG A 112 -3.66 0.38 -10.30
CA ARG A 112 -3.06 0.79 -9.02
C ARG A 112 -2.77 -0.41 -8.12
N ARG A 113 -3.70 -1.37 -8.04
CA ARG A 113 -3.49 -2.60 -7.26
C ARG A 113 -2.36 -3.45 -7.82
N LYS A 114 -2.31 -3.65 -9.14
CA LYS A 114 -1.23 -4.43 -9.79
C LYS A 114 0.14 -3.76 -9.60
N TRP A 115 0.23 -2.45 -9.81
CA TRP A 115 1.43 -1.66 -9.59
C TRP A 115 1.98 -1.82 -8.17
N PHE A 116 1.10 -1.76 -7.17
CA PHE A 116 1.46 -1.90 -5.76
C PHE A 116 1.95 -3.33 -5.44
N LEU A 117 1.26 -4.35 -5.97
CA LEU A 117 1.65 -5.76 -5.77
C LEU A 117 3.02 -6.06 -6.37
N ASP A 118 3.32 -5.51 -7.53
CA ASP A 118 4.58 -5.80 -8.24
C ASP A 118 5.82 -5.21 -7.53
N ARG A 119 5.60 -4.11 -6.79
CA ARG A 119 6.64 -3.40 -6.00
C ARG A 119 6.53 -3.66 -4.49
N GLU A 120 5.69 -4.62 -4.07
CA GLU A 120 5.29 -4.79 -2.68
C GLU A 120 6.48 -4.98 -1.73
N GLY A 121 7.52 -5.71 -2.13
CA GLY A 121 8.69 -5.95 -1.28
C GLY A 121 9.46 -4.69 -0.91
N VAL A 122 9.79 -3.84 -1.90
CA VAL A 122 10.53 -2.58 -1.66
C VAL A 122 9.66 -1.60 -0.90
N LEU A 123 8.40 -1.46 -1.30
CA LEU A 123 7.44 -0.57 -0.68
C LEU A 123 7.19 -0.95 0.79
N PHE A 124 7.06 -2.25 1.07
CA PHE A 124 6.89 -2.76 2.42
C PHE A 124 8.11 -2.49 3.29
N GLY A 125 9.33 -2.81 2.80
CA GLY A 125 10.57 -2.58 3.55
C GLY A 125 10.78 -1.10 3.88
N PHE A 126 10.54 -0.23 2.90
CA PHE A 126 10.60 1.22 3.07
C PHE A 126 9.60 1.71 4.12
N ALA A 127 8.33 1.33 3.99
CA ALA A 127 7.30 1.76 4.92
C ALA A 127 7.47 1.16 6.33
N LEU A 128 8.01 -0.05 6.45
CA LEU A 128 8.33 -0.65 7.73
C LEU A 128 9.40 0.15 8.47
N GLY A 129 10.45 0.59 7.78
CA GLY A 129 11.48 1.49 8.33
C GLY A 129 10.87 2.76 8.91
N PHE A 130 10.12 3.51 8.10
CA PHE A 130 9.47 4.73 8.57
C PHE A 130 8.42 4.48 9.66
N TYR A 131 7.67 3.38 9.59
CA TYR A 131 6.69 3.01 10.62
C TYR A 131 7.35 2.87 12.00
N THR A 132 8.51 2.21 12.08
CA THR A 132 9.23 2.07 13.36
C THR A 132 9.70 3.40 13.92
N MET A 133 10.12 4.32 13.05
CA MET A 133 10.57 5.66 13.42
C MET A 133 9.41 6.56 13.86
N ILE A 134 8.28 6.57 13.12
CA ILE A 134 7.08 7.37 13.44
C ILE A 134 6.46 6.97 14.78
N LYS A 135 6.62 5.71 15.18
CA LYS A 135 6.12 5.21 16.46
C LYS A 135 6.76 5.91 17.67
N ILE A 136 7.90 6.61 17.49
CA ILE A 136 8.54 7.39 18.54
C ILE A 136 7.69 8.66 18.78
N PRO A 137 7.11 8.82 19.99
CA PRO A 137 6.31 10.01 20.30
C PRO A 137 7.16 11.29 20.20
N LEU A 138 6.51 12.42 19.93
CA LEU A 138 7.10 13.75 19.70
C LEU A 138 7.80 13.94 18.35
N ILE A 139 8.56 12.95 17.87
CA ILE A 139 9.33 13.06 16.61
C ILE A 139 8.52 12.56 15.40
N GLY A 140 7.49 11.74 15.63
CA GLY A 140 6.71 11.11 14.56
C GLY A 140 6.13 12.05 13.51
N VAL A 141 5.73 13.27 13.88
CA VAL A 141 5.21 14.28 12.93
C VAL A 141 6.31 14.77 11.98
N LEU A 142 7.51 15.02 12.49
CA LEU A 142 8.65 15.43 11.67
C LEU A 142 9.08 14.29 10.73
N ILE A 143 9.11 13.07 11.25
CA ILE A 143 9.46 11.87 10.47
C ILE A 143 8.43 11.62 9.38
N TYR A 144 7.15 11.91 9.61
CA TYR A 144 6.12 11.79 8.58
C TYR A 144 6.37 12.72 7.39
N GLY A 145 6.78 13.98 7.64
CA GLY A 145 7.21 14.89 6.57
C GLY A 145 8.41 14.35 5.79
N LEU A 146 9.42 13.81 6.51
CA LEU A 146 10.57 13.18 5.88
C LEU A 146 10.17 11.94 5.06
N ALA A 147 9.20 11.16 5.55
CA ALA A 147 8.68 10.00 4.85
C ALA A 147 7.99 10.39 3.53
N GLN A 148 7.22 11.48 3.51
CA GLN A 148 6.61 12.00 2.28
C GLN A 148 7.67 12.42 1.25
N ALA A 149 8.68 13.18 1.67
CA ALA A 149 9.78 13.59 0.79
C ALA A 149 10.58 12.39 0.27
N SER A 150 10.92 11.46 1.17
CA SER A 150 11.65 10.23 0.82
C SER A 150 10.83 9.32 -0.10
N THR A 151 9.50 9.32 0.03
CA THR A 151 8.62 8.57 -0.87
C THR A 151 8.62 9.19 -2.25
N ALA A 152 8.60 10.52 -2.36
CA ALA A 152 8.72 11.19 -3.65
C ALA A 152 10.03 10.77 -4.36
N TYR A 153 11.15 10.76 -3.64
CA TYR A 153 12.42 10.28 -4.18
C TYR A 153 12.37 8.78 -4.53
N LEU A 154 11.84 7.93 -3.65
CA LEU A 154 11.69 6.49 -3.92
C LEU A 154 10.89 6.23 -5.20
N VAL A 155 9.79 6.96 -5.41
CA VAL A 155 8.96 6.82 -6.60
C VAL A 155 9.76 7.08 -7.87
N THR A 156 10.65 8.08 -7.88
CA THR A 156 11.54 8.34 -9.04
C THR A 156 12.51 7.21 -9.32
N LYS A 157 12.81 6.35 -8.33
CA LYS A 157 13.74 5.22 -8.50
C LYS A 157 13.06 3.93 -8.93
N ILE A 158 11.78 3.76 -8.59
CA ILE A 158 11.03 2.53 -8.86
C ILE A 158 10.04 2.67 -10.03
N THR A 159 9.96 3.87 -10.62
CA THR A 159 9.00 4.25 -11.65
C THR A 159 9.69 5.13 -12.67
N ASP A 160 9.30 5.01 -13.94
CA ASP A 160 9.79 5.91 -14.97
C ASP A 160 9.11 7.29 -14.82
N PRO A 161 9.77 8.38 -15.24
CA PRO A 161 9.18 9.72 -15.17
C PRO A 161 7.91 9.79 -16.04
N PRO A 162 6.83 10.41 -15.55
CA PRO A 162 5.63 10.58 -16.36
C PRO A 162 5.96 11.45 -17.59
N PRO A 163 5.56 11.03 -18.81
CA PRO A 163 5.79 11.82 -20.01
C PRO A 163 5.00 13.12 -19.95
N PRO A 164 5.40 14.14 -20.71
CA PRO A 164 4.61 15.35 -20.91
C PRO A 164 3.17 15.00 -21.30
N PRO A 165 2.17 15.82 -20.93
CA PRO A 165 0.75 15.49 -21.12
C PRO A 165 0.36 15.16 -22.57
N ALA A 166 1.16 15.61 -23.54
CA ALA A 166 1.03 15.29 -24.97
C ALA A 166 1.23 13.80 -25.31
N ASP A 167 2.08 13.08 -24.56
CA ASP A 167 2.46 11.67 -24.82
C ASP A 167 2.01 10.74 -23.68
N SER A 168 0.90 11.09 -23.00
CA SER A 168 0.42 10.35 -21.82
C SER A 168 -0.30 9.04 -22.15
N GLU A 169 -0.58 8.76 -23.43
CA GLU A 169 -1.22 7.54 -23.89
C GLU A 169 -0.27 6.34 -23.74
N GLY A 170 -0.73 5.26 -23.08
CA GLY A 170 0.05 4.03 -22.89
C GLY A 170 1.07 4.04 -21.74
N PHE A 171 1.44 5.21 -21.17
CA PHE A 171 2.35 5.27 -20.02
C PHE A 171 1.82 4.49 -18.81
N VAL A 172 0.52 4.60 -18.54
CA VAL A 172 -0.11 3.90 -17.40
C VAL A 172 0.04 2.38 -17.52
N GLU A 173 0.02 1.84 -18.74
CA GLU A 173 0.13 0.41 -19.00
C GLU A 173 1.56 -0.09 -18.85
N SER A 174 2.55 0.68 -19.34
CA SER A 174 3.97 0.34 -19.18
C SER A 174 4.40 0.32 -17.72
N GLN A 175 3.82 1.18 -16.88
CA GLN A 175 4.17 1.26 -15.45
C GLN A 175 3.61 0.10 -14.59
N ILE A 176 2.64 -0.68 -15.08
CA ILE A 176 2.02 -1.76 -14.30
C ILE A 176 3.05 -2.80 -13.88
N GLN A 177 3.95 -3.17 -14.79
CA GLN A 177 5.08 -4.06 -14.52
C GLN A 177 6.33 -3.25 -14.20
N TRP A 178 7.11 -3.73 -13.25
CA TRP A 178 8.36 -3.13 -12.83
C TRP A 178 9.49 -3.64 -13.72
N THR A 179 9.59 -3.01 -14.89
CA THR A 179 10.61 -3.30 -15.91
C THR A 179 12.04 -3.07 -15.39
N ASN A 180 12.23 -2.08 -14.49
CA ASN A 180 13.54 -1.69 -13.96
C ASN A 180 13.99 -2.51 -12.72
N LYS A 181 13.24 -3.54 -12.30
CA LYS A 181 13.50 -4.30 -11.06
C LYS A 181 14.91 -4.86 -10.94
N HIS A 182 15.34 -5.59 -11.96
CA HIS A 182 16.63 -6.30 -11.92
C HIS A 182 17.83 -5.36 -11.98
N ARG A 183 17.66 -4.20 -12.60
CA ARG A 183 18.70 -3.16 -12.65
C ARG A 183 18.80 -2.51 -11.29
N PHE A 184 17.69 -1.99 -10.74
CA PHE A 184 17.65 -1.36 -9.41
C PHE A 184 18.30 -2.21 -8.31
N LEU A 185 17.97 -3.51 -8.25
CA LEU A 185 18.48 -4.41 -7.20
C LEU A 185 19.99 -4.74 -7.34
N LYS A 186 20.59 -4.50 -8.51
CA LYS A 186 22.03 -4.75 -8.76
C LYS A 186 22.89 -3.51 -8.57
N LEU A 187 22.30 -2.32 -8.44
CA LEU A 187 23.10 -1.10 -8.27
C LEU A 187 23.77 -1.07 -6.88
N PRO A 188 25.04 -0.62 -6.81
CA PRO A 188 25.64 -0.26 -5.54
C PRO A 188 24.92 0.96 -4.95
N LEU A 189 24.80 1.00 -3.63
CA LEU A 189 24.04 2.04 -2.92
C LEU A 189 24.51 3.48 -3.24
N GLY A 190 25.79 3.67 -3.57
CA GLY A 190 26.36 4.96 -3.95
C GLY A 190 26.01 5.43 -5.37
N SER A 191 25.27 4.63 -6.16
CA SER A 191 25.03 4.88 -7.59
C SER A 191 23.55 4.88 -7.97
N LEU A 192 22.65 5.00 -6.99
CA LEU A 192 21.19 4.99 -7.20
C LEU A 192 20.68 6.12 -8.12
N ASP A 193 21.50 7.15 -8.37
CA ASP A 193 21.19 8.28 -9.24
C ASP A 193 21.59 8.12 -10.70
N GLN A 194 22.36 7.09 -11.06
CA GLN A 194 22.94 6.95 -12.40
C GLN A 194 21.93 6.95 -13.56
N TYR A 195 20.69 6.53 -13.32
CA TYR A 195 19.68 6.36 -14.37
C TYR A 195 18.55 7.39 -14.32
N ASN A 196 18.63 8.37 -13.42
CA ASN A 196 17.59 9.39 -13.24
C ASN A 196 18.06 10.79 -13.64
N VAL A 197 19.07 10.87 -14.51
CA VAL A 197 19.63 12.12 -15.03
C VAL A 197 18.78 12.56 -16.24
N PRO A 198 18.24 13.79 -16.24
CA PRO A 198 17.58 14.35 -17.42
C PRO A 198 18.55 14.38 -18.61
N PRO A 199 18.09 14.22 -19.87
CA PRO A 199 18.93 14.28 -21.06
C PRO A 199 19.64 15.64 -21.28
N ASP A 200 19.34 16.67 -20.48
CA ASP A 200 19.90 18.01 -20.64
C ASP A 200 21.30 18.18 -20.00
N ASP A 201 21.71 17.31 -19.08
CA ASP A 201 23.00 17.46 -18.36
C ASP A 201 24.23 17.01 -19.19
N GLU A 202 24.05 16.21 -20.24
CA GLU A 202 25.15 15.87 -21.16
C GLU A 202 25.54 17.05 -22.06
N ASN A 203 24.60 17.96 -22.34
CA ASN A 203 24.84 19.14 -23.18
C ASN A 203 25.60 20.26 -22.46
N GLU A 204 25.53 20.37 -21.13
CA GLU A 204 26.33 21.36 -20.38
C GLU A 204 27.81 20.98 -20.26
N LYS A 205 28.12 19.68 -20.08
CA LYS A 205 29.50 19.21 -20.06
C LYS A 205 30.19 19.40 -21.41
N ASN A 206 29.46 19.19 -22.51
CA ASN A 206 30.00 19.40 -23.86
C ASN A 206 30.18 20.89 -24.23
N LYS A 207 29.50 21.81 -23.53
CA LYS A 207 29.61 23.25 -23.78
C LYS A 207 30.83 23.90 -23.14
N GLN A 208 31.40 23.27 -22.11
CA GLN A 208 32.62 23.73 -21.42
C GLN A 208 33.91 23.35 -22.17
N GLU A 209 33.85 22.43 -23.14
CA GLU A 209 35.03 21.95 -23.91
C GLU A 209 35.22 22.63 -25.28
N MET A 210 34.45 23.68 -25.62
CA MET A 210 34.74 24.43 -26.84
C MET A 210 35.97 25.33 -26.63
N PRO A 211 37.02 25.24 -27.49
CA PRO A 211 38.21 26.04 -27.33
C PRO A 211 37.86 27.52 -27.50
N GLN A 212 38.20 28.34 -26.50
CA GLN A 212 38.07 29.79 -26.58
C GLN A 212 38.79 30.29 -27.84
N LYS A 213 38.01 30.77 -28.81
CA LYS A 213 38.52 31.43 -30.00
C LYS A 213 39.23 32.71 -29.53
N LYS A 214 40.56 32.71 -29.55
CA LYS A 214 41.37 33.92 -29.35
C LYS A 214 41.02 34.89 -30.49
N PHE A 215 40.36 35.98 -30.14
CA PHE A 215 40.30 37.14 -31.02
C PHE A 215 41.65 37.85 -30.90
N SER A 216 42.35 37.93 -32.03
CA SER A 216 43.53 38.78 -32.20
C SER A 216 43.12 40.08 -32.88
#